data_AF-A0A9P6SYL4-F1
#
_entry.id   AF-A0A9P6SYL4-F1
#
_cell.length_a   1.000
_cell.length_b   1.000
_cell.length_c   1.000
_cell.angle_alpha   90.00
_cell.angle_beta   90.00
_cell.angle_gamma   90.00
#
_symmetry.space_group_name_H-M   'P 1'
#
loop_
_entity.id
_entity.type
_entity.pdbx_description
1 polymer ?
#
loop_
_entity_poly.entity_id
_entity_poly.type
_entity_poly.pdbx_seq_one_letter_code
_entity_poly.pdbx_strand_id
1 'polypeptide(L)'
;MASLRVAFRLPGLAKVATRHNTFAATAIRAYSTKPQGLKDRLRELIPEKREEVKQVKAEFGSKVLGETTVDMAYGGMRGIKGLIWEGSVLDAEEGIRFRGKTIPECQRDLPSAKDGSEPLPESLFWLLVTGEVPTDEQVRGLSAEWAARATLPTFVEDLLDRCPNTLHPMSQFSLAVTALQHESQFAKAYQKGV
;
A
#
# COMPACT_ATOMS: atom_id res chain seq x y z
N MET A 1 4.28 -90.77 -59.08
CA MET A 1 3.23 -90.85 -58.04
C MET A 1 3.76 -90.18 -56.78
N ALA A 2 2.88 -89.40 -56.13
CA ALA A 2 3.02 -88.72 -54.83
C ALA A 2 4.30 -88.94 -54.01
N SER A 3 4.93 -87.85 -53.54
CA SER A 3 5.22 -87.73 -52.11
C SER A 3 5.73 -86.36 -51.66
N LEU A 4 5.13 -85.90 -50.56
CA LEU A 4 5.67 -85.12 -49.45
C LEU A 4 6.54 -83.88 -49.73
N ARG A 5 5.92 -82.72 -49.46
CA ARG A 5 6.59 -81.46 -49.11
C ARG A 5 7.28 -81.59 -47.75
N VAL A 6 8.54 -81.15 -47.67
CA VAL A 6 9.25 -80.86 -46.43
C VAL A 6 9.60 -79.39 -46.37
N ALA A 7 9.25 -78.80 -45.22
CA ALA A 7 9.80 -77.62 -44.54
C ALA A 7 9.84 -76.26 -45.26
N PHE A 8 9.29 -75.24 -44.61
CA PHE A 8 10.14 -74.21 -44.01
C PHE A 8 9.45 -73.44 -42.87
N ARG A 9 10.26 -73.10 -41.86
CA ARG A 9 9.96 -72.45 -40.57
C ARG A 9 9.28 -71.08 -40.68
N LEU A 10 8.44 -70.75 -39.70
CA LEU A 10 8.29 -69.39 -39.16
C LEU A 10 8.17 -69.47 -37.62
N PRO A 11 9.00 -68.73 -36.85
CA PRO A 11 8.95 -68.75 -35.40
C PRO A 11 8.04 -67.66 -34.82
N GLY A 12 7.21 -68.07 -33.86
CA GLY A 12 7.03 -67.43 -32.55
C GLY A 12 6.76 -65.93 -32.46
N LEU A 13 5.51 -65.59 -32.14
CA LEU A 13 5.06 -64.29 -31.64
C LEU A 13 5.92 -63.78 -30.46
N ALA A 14 6.62 -62.67 -30.66
CA ALA A 14 7.27 -61.90 -29.60
C ALA A 14 6.26 -60.91 -28.98
N LYS A 15 6.11 -60.95 -27.66
CA LYS A 15 5.27 -60.05 -26.85
C LYS A 15 5.78 -58.61 -26.93
N VAL A 16 4.89 -57.69 -27.31
CA VAL A 16 5.09 -56.24 -27.26
C VAL A 16 5.19 -55.79 -25.80
N ALA A 17 6.34 -55.25 -25.41
CA ALA A 17 6.55 -54.66 -24.09
C ALA A 17 6.11 -53.18 -24.12
N THR A 18 5.06 -52.86 -23.39
CA THR A 18 4.51 -51.51 -23.19
C THR A 18 5.46 -50.69 -22.32
N ARG A 19 6.23 -49.78 -22.93
CA ARG A 19 7.02 -48.76 -22.21
C ARG A 19 6.07 -47.71 -21.63
N HIS A 20 5.86 -47.75 -20.32
CA HIS A 20 5.21 -46.68 -19.58
C HIS A 20 6.20 -45.51 -19.45
N ASN A 21 5.95 -44.44 -20.20
CA ASN A 21 6.71 -43.21 -20.10
C ASN A 21 6.20 -42.44 -18.87
N THR A 22 6.86 -42.59 -17.73
CA THR A 22 6.59 -41.79 -16.53
C THR A 22 7.05 -40.36 -16.77
N PHE A 23 6.12 -39.48 -17.13
CA PHE A 23 6.35 -38.04 -17.10
C PHE A 23 6.53 -37.61 -15.64
N ALA A 24 7.76 -37.28 -15.26
CA ALA A 24 8.05 -36.62 -14.00
C ALA A 24 7.47 -35.20 -14.08
N ALA A 25 6.37 -34.94 -13.37
CA ALA A 25 5.84 -33.60 -13.20
C ALA A 25 6.81 -32.81 -12.31
N THR A 26 7.62 -31.95 -12.92
CA THR A 26 8.45 -30.98 -12.21
C THR A 26 7.51 -29.98 -11.55
N ALA A 27 7.24 -30.16 -10.26
CA ALA A 27 6.50 -29.20 -9.46
C ALA A 27 7.33 -27.91 -9.35
N ILE A 28 6.95 -26.88 -10.10
CA ILE A 28 7.46 -25.52 -9.91
C ILE A 28 6.96 -25.09 -8.53
N ARG A 29 7.85 -25.10 -7.53
CA ARG A 29 7.58 -24.41 -6.25
C ARG A 29 7.49 -22.93 -6.55
N ALA A 30 6.28 -22.41 -6.70
CA ALA A 30 6.05 -20.98 -6.60
C ALA A 30 6.42 -20.57 -5.17
N TYR A 31 7.55 -19.87 -5.01
CA TYR A 31 7.83 -19.15 -3.78
C TYR A 31 6.74 -18.08 -3.65
N SER A 32 5.70 -18.36 -2.85
CA SER A 32 4.77 -17.33 -2.42
C SER A 32 5.53 -16.41 -1.46
N THR A 33 6.11 -15.35 -2.00
CA THR A 33 6.47 -14.18 -1.19
C THR A 33 5.17 -13.67 -0.61
N LYS A 34 5.05 -13.67 0.73
CA LYS A 34 3.92 -13.02 1.40
C LYS A 34 3.82 -11.59 0.85
N PRO A 35 2.61 -11.08 0.57
CA PRO A 35 2.46 -9.69 0.14
C PRO A 35 3.10 -8.81 1.22
N GLN A 36 4.02 -7.95 0.78
CA GLN A 36 4.82 -7.12 1.66
C GLN A 36 3.90 -6.16 2.44
N GLY A 37 4.02 -6.13 3.77
CA GLY A 37 3.24 -5.23 4.61
C GLY A 37 3.61 -3.76 4.38
N LEU A 38 2.65 -2.85 4.59
CA LEU A 38 2.85 -1.41 4.37
C LEU A 38 4.06 -0.86 5.15
N LYS A 39 4.21 -1.28 6.42
CA LYS A 39 5.32 -0.85 7.28
C LYS A 39 6.68 -1.34 6.79
N ASP A 40 6.74 -2.54 6.21
CA ASP A 40 7.98 -3.09 5.69
C ASP A 40 8.38 -2.39 4.38
N ARG A 41 7.42 -2.13 3.50
CA ARG A 41 7.66 -1.35 2.28
C ARG A 41 8.11 0.07 2.60
N LEU A 42 7.45 0.73 3.55
CA LEU A 42 7.85 2.07 3.98
C LEU A 42 9.28 2.09 4.57
N ARG A 43 9.68 1.04 5.30
CA ARG A 43 11.04 0.94 5.85
C ARG A 43 12.11 0.92 4.76
N GLU A 44 11.83 0.31 3.60
CA GLU A 44 12.75 0.26 2.47
C GLU A 44 12.87 1.60 1.74
N LEU A 45 11.78 2.36 1.67
CA LEU A 45 11.71 3.64 0.97
C LEU A 45 12.31 4.81 1.77
N ILE A 46 12.27 4.74 3.12
CA ILE A 46 12.76 5.83 3.99
C ILE A 46 14.23 6.18 3.74
N PRO A 47 15.20 5.23 3.65
CA PRO A 47 16.60 5.55 3.41
C PRO A 47 16.86 6.30 2.10
N GLU A 48 16.18 5.92 1.02
CA GLU A 48 16.28 6.57 -0.28
C GLU A 48 15.82 8.03 -0.18
N LYS A 49 14.63 8.26 0.38
CA LYS A 49 14.08 9.61 0.52
C LYS A 49 14.90 10.48 1.47
N ARG A 50 15.52 9.89 2.50
CA ARG A 50 16.46 10.60 3.40
C ARG A 50 17.70 11.09 2.65
N GLU A 51 18.26 10.28 1.76
CA GLU A 51 19.43 10.68 0.98
C GLU A 51 19.04 11.74 -0.06
N GLU A 52 17.88 11.62 -0.71
CA GLU A 52 17.35 12.66 -1.62
C GLU A 52 17.24 14.02 -0.91
N VAL A 53 16.62 14.06 0.28
CA VAL A 53 16.51 15.31 1.07
C VAL A 53 17.88 15.86 1.45
N LYS A 54 18.84 14.99 1.80
CA LYS A 54 20.20 15.41 2.13
C LYS A 54 20.92 16.00 0.92
N GLN A 55 20.77 15.40 -0.26
CA GLN A 55 21.32 15.90 -1.53
C GLN A 55 20.71 17.26 -1.87
N VAL A 56 19.38 17.40 -1.84
CA VAL A 56 18.69 18.66 -2.10
C VAL A 56 19.18 19.77 -1.15
N LYS A 57 19.36 19.46 0.13
CA LYS A 57 19.91 20.43 1.10
C LYS A 57 21.37 20.77 0.83
N ALA A 58 22.18 19.80 0.41
CA ALA A 58 23.59 20.04 0.09
C ALA A 58 23.75 20.92 -1.17
N GLU A 59 22.94 20.68 -2.19
CA GLU A 59 23.02 21.39 -3.48
C GLU A 59 22.29 22.74 -3.46
N PHE A 60 21.11 22.80 -2.83
CA PHE A 60 20.20 23.95 -2.90
C PHE A 60 19.88 24.59 -1.56
N GLY A 61 20.56 24.22 -0.46
CA GLY A 61 20.24 24.70 0.88
C GLY A 61 20.30 26.22 1.07
N SER A 62 21.12 26.92 0.28
CA SER A 62 21.20 28.40 0.28
C SER A 62 20.38 29.07 -0.82
N LYS A 63 19.61 28.29 -1.62
CA LYS A 63 18.83 28.82 -2.72
C LYS A 63 17.57 29.51 -2.19
N VAL A 64 17.38 30.76 -2.59
CA VAL A 64 16.19 31.55 -2.23
C VAL A 64 14.95 30.96 -2.93
N LEU A 65 13.91 30.65 -2.14
CA LEU A 65 12.64 30.09 -2.64
C LEU A 65 11.58 31.16 -2.98
N GLY A 66 11.79 32.38 -2.48
CA GLY A 66 10.92 33.55 -2.68
C GLY A 66 11.32 34.69 -1.73
N GLU A 67 10.88 35.90 -2.03
CA GLU A 67 11.02 37.05 -1.13
C GLU A 67 9.86 37.08 -0.12
N THR A 68 10.10 37.67 1.05
CA THR A 68 9.09 37.84 2.10
C THR A 68 8.87 39.32 2.38
N THR A 69 7.61 39.75 2.41
CA THR A 69 7.24 41.15 2.65
C THR A 69 6.45 41.29 3.95
N VAL A 70 6.33 42.52 4.45
CA VAL A 70 5.56 42.84 5.67
C VAL A 70 4.08 42.47 5.51
N ASP A 71 3.50 42.69 4.32
CA ASP A 71 2.12 42.32 4.03
C ASP A 71 1.87 40.81 4.11
N MET A 72 2.83 40.00 3.67
CA MET A 72 2.72 38.54 3.79
C MET A 72 2.76 38.07 5.25
N ALA A 73 3.48 38.78 6.12
CA ALA A 73 3.52 38.49 7.55
C ALA A 73 2.17 38.79 8.22
N TYR A 74 1.60 39.98 7.98
CA TYR A 74 0.27 40.33 8.51
C TYR A 74 -0.88 39.55 7.84
N GLY A 75 -0.69 39.11 6.59
CA GLY A 75 -1.66 38.34 5.81
C GLY A 75 -1.64 36.83 6.07
N GLY A 76 -0.90 36.35 7.09
CA GLY A 76 -0.86 34.94 7.46
C GLY A 76 -0.12 34.05 6.45
N MET A 77 1.11 34.41 6.08
CA MET A 77 1.97 33.65 5.15
C MET A 77 1.42 33.49 3.73
N ARG A 78 0.48 34.35 3.31
CA ARG A 78 -0.06 34.30 1.94
C ARG A 78 1.05 34.47 0.90
N GLY A 79 1.21 33.47 0.04
CA GLY A 79 2.24 33.47 -1.02
C GLY A 79 3.64 33.03 -0.57
N ILE A 80 3.84 32.73 0.72
CA ILE A 80 5.12 32.24 1.25
C ILE A 80 5.19 30.72 1.14
N LYS A 81 6.25 30.20 0.52
CA LYS A 81 6.56 28.76 0.49
C LYS A 81 7.22 28.35 1.81
N GLY A 82 6.39 28.05 2.82
CA GLY A 82 6.86 27.84 4.21
C GLY A 82 7.02 26.40 4.67
N LEU A 83 6.47 25.42 3.94
CA LEU A 83 6.48 24.01 4.37
C LEU A 83 6.68 23.06 3.18
N ILE A 84 7.26 21.89 3.46
CA ILE A 84 7.40 20.80 2.50
C ILE A 84 6.28 19.79 2.74
N TRP A 85 5.54 19.45 1.69
CA TRP A 85 4.48 18.45 1.70
C TRP A 85 4.64 17.50 0.51
N GLU A 86 4.90 16.23 0.80
CA GLU A 86 5.27 15.24 -0.23
C GLU A 86 4.08 14.41 -0.76
N GLY A 87 2.96 14.39 -0.04
CA GLY A 87 1.82 13.53 -0.35
C GLY A 87 1.03 13.99 -1.59
N SER A 88 0.91 15.29 -1.77
CA SER A 88 0.14 15.88 -2.86
C SER A 88 0.64 17.26 -3.28
N VAL A 89 0.40 17.62 -4.53
CA VAL A 89 0.72 18.94 -5.09
C VAL A 89 -0.46 19.41 -5.94
N LEU A 90 -0.81 20.69 -5.82
CA LEU A 90 -1.84 21.30 -6.65
C LEU A 90 -1.23 21.79 -7.97
N ASP A 91 -1.62 21.17 -9.08
CA ASP A 91 -1.36 21.64 -10.43
C ASP A 91 -2.40 22.70 -10.82
N ALA A 92 -1.97 23.75 -11.53
CA ALA A 92 -2.84 24.87 -11.90
C ALA A 92 -3.86 24.51 -13.00
N GLU A 93 -3.56 23.52 -13.85
CA GLU A 93 -4.42 23.11 -14.97
C GLU A 93 -5.21 21.84 -14.63
N GLU A 94 -4.56 20.86 -14.03
CA GLU A 94 -5.14 19.52 -13.79
C GLU A 94 -5.69 19.33 -12.38
N GLY A 95 -5.51 20.31 -11.49
CA GLY A 95 -5.93 20.24 -10.11
C GLY A 95 -5.00 19.41 -9.24
N ILE A 96 -5.55 18.79 -8.19
CA ILE A 96 -4.73 18.09 -7.19
C ILE A 96 -4.15 16.80 -7.76
N ARG A 97 -2.85 16.60 -7.54
CA ARG A 97 -2.13 15.36 -7.85
C ARG A 97 -1.69 14.65 -6.57
N PHE A 98 -1.97 13.36 -6.47
CA PHE A 98 -1.53 12.48 -5.39
C PHE A 98 -0.29 11.73 -5.84
N ARG A 99 0.88 12.05 -5.25
CA ARG A 99 2.18 11.45 -5.67
C ARG A 99 2.40 11.49 -7.19
N GLY A 100 2.03 12.61 -7.82
CA GLY A 100 2.18 12.82 -9.26
C GLY A 100 1.02 12.32 -10.14
N LYS A 101 0.03 11.61 -9.58
CA LYS A 101 -1.15 11.13 -10.31
C LYS A 101 -2.34 12.07 -10.15
N THR A 102 -3.01 12.39 -11.25
CA THR A 102 -4.28 13.13 -11.25
C THR A 102 -5.42 12.27 -10.70
N ILE A 103 -6.55 12.89 -10.35
CA ILE A 103 -7.75 12.16 -9.87
C ILE A 103 -8.22 11.11 -10.90
N PRO A 104 -8.35 11.42 -12.21
CA PRO A 104 -8.76 10.42 -13.20
C PRO A 104 -7.79 9.24 -13.33
N GLU A 105 -6.49 9.49 -13.20
CA GLU A 105 -5.48 8.42 -13.18
C GLU A 105 -5.59 7.56 -11.92
N CYS A 106 -5.87 8.18 -10.77
CA CYS A 106 -6.12 7.44 -9.53
C CYS A 106 -7.36 6.54 -9.66
N GLN A 107 -8.46 7.04 -10.22
CA GLN A 107 -9.68 6.24 -10.43
C GLN A 107 -9.47 5.07 -11.39
N ARG A 108 -8.55 5.21 -12.36
CA ARG A 108 -8.22 4.15 -13.32
C ARG A 108 -7.25 3.12 -12.74
N ASP A 109 -6.21 3.58 -12.03
CA ASP A 109 -5.07 2.74 -11.64
C ASP A 109 -5.24 2.13 -10.24
N LEU A 110 -5.98 2.77 -9.33
CA LEU A 110 -6.12 2.29 -7.96
C LEU A 110 -7.14 1.14 -7.86
N PRO A 111 -6.85 0.09 -7.08
CA PRO A 111 -7.81 -0.98 -6.80
C PRO A 111 -9.13 -0.49 -6.20
N SER A 112 -10.21 -1.05 -6.73
CA SER A 112 -11.59 -0.84 -6.27
C SER A 112 -12.10 -2.05 -5.48
N ALA A 113 -13.24 -1.88 -4.80
CA ALA A 113 -13.91 -3.00 -4.14
C ALA A 113 -14.38 -4.06 -5.16
N LYS A 114 -14.60 -5.29 -4.69
CA LYS A 114 -15.26 -6.30 -5.51
C LYS A 114 -16.65 -5.77 -5.90
N ASP A 115 -16.92 -5.71 -7.20
CA ASP A 115 -18.15 -5.17 -7.79
C ASP A 115 -18.33 -3.63 -7.62
N GLY A 116 -17.30 -2.91 -7.20
CA GLY A 116 -17.28 -1.45 -7.07
C GLY A 116 -16.56 -0.76 -8.23
N SER A 117 -17.02 0.45 -8.59
CA SER A 117 -16.38 1.31 -9.60
C SER A 117 -15.43 2.35 -9.02
N GLU A 118 -15.54 2.64 -7.72
CA GLU A 118 -14.75 3.67 -7.05
C GLU A 118 -13.51 3.09 -6.36
N PRO A 119 -12.37 3.81 -6.39
CA PRO A 119 -11.13 3.37 -5.76
C PRO A 119 -11.27 3.34 -4.23
N LEU A 120 -10.67 2.34 -3.60
CA LEU A 120 -10.73 2.18 -2.15
C LEU A 120 -9.90 3.26 -1.41
N PRO A 121 -10.38 3.83 -0.29
CA PRO A 121 -9.57 4.74 0.53
C PRO A 121 -8.25 4.13 1.00
N GLU A 122 -8.22 2.82 1.25
CA GLU A 122 -7.03 2.03 1.56
C GLU A 122 -5.98 2.12 0.45
N SER A 123 -6.41 2.05 -0.81
CA SER A 123 -5.48 2.08 -1.95
C SER A 123 -4.90 3.47 -2.14
N LEU A 124 -5.71 4.51 -1.92
CA LEU A 124 -5.23 5.90 -1.87
C LEU A 124 -4.26 6.13 -0.71
N PHE A 125 -4.54 5.61 0.48
CA PHE A 125 -3.64 5.72 1.64
C PHE A 125 -2.29 5.08 1.35
N TRP A 126 -2.28 3.89 0.73
CA TRP A 126 -1.05 3.23 0.30
C TRP A 126 -0.24 4.10 -0.67
N LEU A 127 -0.91 4.66 -1.70
CA LEU A 127 -0.27 5.58 -2.65
C LEU A 127 0.34 6.77 -1.91
N LEU A 128 -0.37 7.43 -1.00
CA LEU A 128 0.14 8.60 -0.29
C LEU A 128 1.36 8.27 0.58
N VAL A 129 1.38 7.10 1.22
CA VAL A 129 2.47 6.68 2.11
C VAL A 129 3.70 6.21 1.32
N THR A 130 3.51 5.46 0.24
CA THR A 130 4.60 4.78 -0.49
C THR A 130 5.02 5.48 -1.78
N GLY A 131 4.13 6.24 -2.43
CA GLY A 131 4.32 6.73 -3.79
C GLY A 131 3.95 5.72 -4.87
N GLU A 132 3.50 4.51 -4.50
CA GLU A 132 3.29 3.39 -5.41
C GLU A 132 1.80 3.01 -5.51
N VAL A 133 1.39 2.50 -6.67
CA VAL A 133 0.05 1.93 -6.83
C VAL A 133 0.03 0.54 -6.18
N PRO A 134 -0.84 0.28 -5.19
CA PRO A 134 -0.90 -1.01 -4.53
C PRO A 134 -1.53 -2.08 -5.42
N THR A 135 -1.21 -3.34 -5.12
CA THR A 135 -1.92 -4.50 -5.66
C THR A 135 -3.18 -4.80 -4.83
N ASP A 136 -4.14 -5.53 -5.41
CA ASP A 136 -5.36 -5.94 -4.69
C ASP A 136 -5.06 -6.71 -3.39
N GLU A 137 -3.97 -7.49 -3.36
CA GLU A 137 -3.54 -8.21 -2.16
C GLU A 137 -3.06 -7.28 -1.06
N GLN A 138 -2.31 -6.23 -1.41
CA GLN A 138 -1.84 -5.22 -0.47
C GLN A 138 -3.02 -4.43 0.11
N VAL A 139 -3.99 -4.07 -0.74
CA VAL A 139 -5.21 -3.37 -0.31
C VAL A 139 -6.03 -4.23 0.64
N ARG A 140 -6.26 -5.51 0.30
CA ARG A 140 -6.95 -6.46 1.20
C ARG A 140 -6.23 -6.64 2.53
N GLY A 141 -4.89 -6.71 2.50
CA GLY A 141 -4.07 -6.79 3.71
C GLY A 141 -4.24 -5.55 4.60
N LEU A 142 -4.26 -4.36 4.00
CA LEU A 142 -4.47 -3.10 4.71
C LEU A 142 -5.89 -2.98 5.29
N SER A 143 -6.93 -3.35 4.52
CA SER A 143 -8.31 -3.37 5.02
C SER A 143 -8.47 -4.31 6.22
N ALA A 144 -7.86 -5.50 6.17
CA ALA A 144 -7.86 -6.45 7.28
C ALA A 144 -7.13 -5.90 8.51
N GLU A 145 -6.01 -5.20 8.31
CA GLU A 145 -5.27 -4.56 9.38
C GLU A 145 -6.07 -3.42 10.04
N TRP A 146 -6.77 -2.59 9.26
CA TRP A 146 -7.63 -1.54 9.80
C TRP A 146 -8.80 -2.13 10.60
N ALA A 147 -9.47 -3.15 10.08
CA ALA A 147 -10.54 -3.84 10.78
C ALA A 147 -10.06 -4.43 12.12
N ALA A 148 -8.86 -5.05 12.14
CA ALA A 148 -8.27 -5.60 13.36
C ALA A 148 -7.89 -4.52 14.40
N ARG A 149 -7.70 -3.26 13.99
CA ARG A 149 -7.32 -2.13 14.84
C ARG A 149 -8.48 -1.19 15.18
N ALA A 150 -9.70 -1.51 14.77
CA ALA A 150 -10.87 -0.62 14.88
C ALA A 150 -11.51 -0.61 16.29
N THR A 151 -11.01 -1.39 17.25
CA THR A 151 -11.56 -1.45 18.61
C THR A 151 -11.32 -0.14 19.37
N LEU A 152 -12.39 0.40 19.96
CA LEU A 152 -12.33 1.58 20.82
C LEU A 152 -12.21 1.17 22.31
N PRO A 153 -11.41 1.87 23.12
CA PRO A 153 -11.44 1.69 24.57
C PRO A 153 -12.77 2.15 25.16
N THR A 154 -13.31 1.40 26.13
CA THR A 154 -14.62 1.68 26.76
C THR A 154 -14.73 3.10 27.32
N PHE A 155 -13.66 3.67 27.87
CA PHE A 155 -13.70 5.03 28.42
C PHE A 155 -13.96 6.11 27.34
N VAL A 156 -13.61 5.85 26.07
CA VAL A 156 -13.86 6.76 24.96
C VAL A 156 -15.32 6.67 24.51
N GLU A 157 -15.89 5.47 24.51
CA GLU A 157 -17.31 5.24 24.26
C GLU A 157 -18.17 5.96 25.31
N ASP A 158 -17.85 5.76 26.60
CA ASP A 158 -18.51 6.46 27.71
C ASP A 158 -18.41 7.99 27.60
N LEU A 159 -17.26 8.50 27.12
CA LEU A 159 -17.05 9.93 26.94
C LEU A 159 -17.94 10.49 25.82
N LEU A 160 -18.09 9.76 24.73
CA LEU A 160 -18.98 10.12 23.61
C LEU A 160 -20.44 10.08 24.04
N ASP A 161 -20.87 9.02 24.71
CA ASP A 161 -22.26 8.85 25.17
C ASP A 161 -22.70 9.90 26.19
N ARG A 162 -21.74 10.46 26.96
CA ARG A 162 -21.98 11.53 27.93
C ARG A 162 -21.98 12.93 27.32
N CYS A 163 -21.58 13.09 26.06
CA CYS A 163 -21.63 14.39 25.40
C CYS A 163 -23.09 14.86 25.28
N PRO A 164 -23.40 16.14 25.58
CA PRO A 164 -24.76 16.63 25.38
C PRO A 164 -25.07 16.65 23.88
N ASN A 165 -26.30 16.30 23.50
CA ASN A 165 -26.75 16.28 22.10
C ASN A 165 -26.68 17.65 21.40
N THR A 166 -26.50 18.73 22.16
CA THR A 166 -26.29 20.09 21.64
C THR A 166 -24.82 20.40 21.30
N LEU A 167 -23.87 19.57 21.74
CA LEU A 167 -22.45 19.76 21.45
C LEU A 167 -22.20 19.50 19.96
N HIS A 168 -21.51 20.43 19.30
CA HIS A 168 -21.23 20.32 17.88
C HIS A 168 -20.46 19.02 17.56
N PRO A 169 -20.81 18.27 16.49
CA PRO A 169 -20.17 16.99 16.16
C PRO A 169 -18.64 17.07 16.02
N MET A 170 -18.11 18.16 15.47
CA MET A 170 -16.65 18.36 15.40
C MET A 170 -15.99 18.50 16.77
N SER A 171 -16.68 19.07 17.76
CA SER A 171 -16.18 19.16 19.12
C SER A 171 -16.17 17.78 19.79
N GLN A 172 -17.23 16.98 19.59
CA GLN A 172 -17.28 15.59 20.05
C GLN A 172 -16.18 14.74 19.43
N PHE A 173 -15.98 14.86 18.11
CA PHE A 173 -14.94 14.15 17.37
C PHE A 173 -13.53 14.53 17.85
N SER A 174 -13.23 15.83 17.96
CA SER A 174 -11.93 16.30 18.44
C SER A 174 -11.66 15.87 19.88
N LEU A 175 -12.67 15.90 20.75
CA LEU A 175 -12.59 15.40 22.11
C LEU A 175 -12.24 13.91 22.13
N ALA A 176 -12.96 13.08 21.37
CA ALA A 176 -12.72 11.63 21.33
C ALA A 176 -11.35 11.27 20.76
N VAL A 177 -10.91 11.95 19.68
CA VAL A 177 -9.56 11.75 19.12
C VAL A 177 -8.48 12.15 20.13
N THR A 178 -8.70 13.23 20.89
CA THR A 178 -7.78 13.64 21.95
C THR A 178 -7.78 12.62 23.10
N ALA A 179 -8.92 12.02 23.45
CA ALA A 179 -9.01 10.98 24.48
C ALA A 179 -8.28 9.69 24.07
N LEU A 180 -8.35 9.30 22.79
CA LEU A 180 -7.61 8.14 22.24
C LEU A 180 -6.09 8.29 22.37
N GLN A 181 -5.57 9.51 22.58
CA GLN A 181 -4.14 9.75 22.81
C GLN A 181 -3.60 8.98 24.03
N HIS A 182 -4.44 8.65 25.03
CA HIS A 182 -4.04 7.83 26.18
C HIS A 182 -3.42 6.48 25.76
N GLU A 183 -3.90 5.90 24.66
CA GLU A 183 -3.40 4.64 24.11
C GLU A 183 -2.22 4.80 23.14
N SER A 184 -1.69 6.01 22.97
CA SER A 184 -0.59 6.28 22.05
C SER A 184 0.66 5.45 22.38
N GLN A 185 0.98 4.50 21.51
CA GLN A 185 2.18 3.69 21.60
C GLN A 185 3.45 4.53 21.38
N PHE A 186 3.38 5.55 20.51
CA PHE A 186 4.51 6.45 20.26
C PHE A 186 4.84 7.30 21.49
N ALA A 187 3.84 7.86 22.17
CA ALA A 187 4.07 8.63 23.40
C ALA A 187 4.75 7.78 24.48
N LYS A 188 4.27 6.54 24.69
CA LYS A 188 4.85 5.57 25.61
C LYS A 188 6.28 5.14 25.20
N ALA A 189 6.56 5.03 23.90
CA ALA A 189 7.89 4.67 23.39
C ALA A 189 8.90 5.83 23.53
N TYR A 190 8.49 7.05 23.18
CA TYR A 190 9.32 8.24 23.28
C TYR A 190 9.76 8.52 24.73
N GLN A 191 8.85 8.34 25.70
CA GLN A 191 9.17 8.44 27.13
C GLN A 191 10.21 7.41 27.59
N LYS A 192 10.37 6.30 26.86
CA LYS A 192 11.39 5.26 27.12
C LYS A 192 12.70 5.50 26.36
N GLY A 193 12.82 6.59 25.61
CA GLY A 193 14.04 6.96 24.89
C GLY A 193 14.16 6.38 23.47
N VAL A 194 13.05 6.27 22.75
CA VAL A 194 13.00 5.95 21.31
C VAL A 194 12.86 7.22 20.47
#